data_AF-A0A7J7GDN6-F1
#
_entry.id   AF-A0A7J7GDN6-F1
#
_cell.length_a   1.000
_cell.length_b   1.000
_cell.length_c   1.000
_cell.angle_alpha   90.00
_cell.angle_beta   90.00
_cell.angle_gamma   90.00
#
_symmetry.space_group_name_H-M   'P 1'
#
loop_
_entity.id
_entity.type
_entity.pdbx_description
1 polymer ?
#
loop_
_entity_poly.entity_id
_entity_poly.type
_entity_poly.pdbx_seq_one_letter_code
_entity_poly.pdbx_strand_id
1 'polypeptide(L)'
;MKGKVDVLKSLNYLLTNATLDVNIKNASEYTALDILAQIRKDVKNSNDIEKKLKEAGAMRGKDAGQSEWLTKKKETIMLVATLIATIAFQAGMNPPGGFWQDTSDKPSNKHRAGDAIMDYNYPHLYLYFIRASTIGFVASLSTILLLITGLPFKKRIFMWILVAIIWLTITSMAVTFAISIVVITPRVDREPISHTIGVAVIVWCSLMGILFLVHTARLLKEAIDEKWSRHLVTKRIKKINSLKSHQPI
;
A
#
# COMPACT_ATOMS: atom_id res chain seq x y z
N MET A 1 35.82 34.00 -15.15
CA MET A 1 35.96 32.85 -14.22
C MET A 1 35.52 33.17 -12.80
N LYS A 2 35.82 34.37 -12.26
CA LYS A 2 35.51 34.78 -10.88
C LYS A 2 34.03 34.59 -10.46
N GLY A 3 33.08 35.18 -11.19
CA GLY A 3 31.64 35.06 -10.86
C GLY A 3 31.02 33.65 -10.95
N LYS A 4 31.68 32.68 -11.61
CA LYS A 4 31.24 31.27 -11.59
C LYS A 4 31.51 30.62 -10.24
N VAL A 5 32.66 30.93 -9.65
CA VAL A 5 33.11 30.36 -8.39
C VAL A 5 32.26 30.87 -7.23
N ASP A 6 31.88 32.15 -7.27
CA ASP A 6 31.13 32.79 -6.19
C ASP A 6 29.72 32.21 -6.02
N VAL A 7 28.95 32.05 -7.11
CA VAL A 7 27.59 31.48 -7.06
C VAL A 7 27.59 30.04 -6.56
N LEU A 8 28.52 29.20 -7.04
CA LEU A 8 28.61 27.81 -6.62
C LEU A 8 29.08 27.66 -5.17
N LYS A 9 29.87 28.62 -4.65
CA LYS A 9 30.31 28.65 -3.26
C LYS A 9 29.17 29.07 -2.33
N SER A 10 28.40 30.10 -2.70
CA SER A 10 27.20 30.51 -1.96
C SER A 10 26.13 29.42 -1.96
N LEU A 11 25.88 28.79 -3.11
CA LEU A 11 24.95 27.66 -3.18
C LEU A 11 25.38 26.52 -2.27
N ASN A 12 26.67 26.16 -2.28
CA ASN A 12 27.18 25.11 -1.39
C ASN A 12 27.02 25.49 0.08
N TYR A 13 27.32 26.73 0.43
CA TYR A 13 27.15 27.22 1.79
C TYR A 13 25.69 27.10 2.26
N LEU A 14 24.73 27.49 1.41
CA LEU A 14 23.30 27.37 1.71
C LEU A 14 22.88 25.91 1.84
N LEU A 15 23.29 25.03 0.93
CA LEU A 15 22.90 23.62 0.95
C LEU A 15 23.54 22.83 2.10
N THR A 16 24.71 23.24 2.59
CA THR A 16 25.45 22.52 3.64
C THR A 16 25.19 23.08 5.04
N ASN A 17 25.05 24.39 5.18
CA ASN A 17 24.98 25.04 6.50
C ASN A 17 23.58 25.53 6.88
N ALA A 18 22.63 25.60 5.95
CA ALA A 18 21.26 25.98 6.26
C ALA A 18 20.33 24.76 6.21
N THR A 19 19.36 24.69 7.13
CA THR A 19 18.28 23.69 7.13
C THR A 19 17.22 24.06 6.10
N LEU A 20 17.61 24.12 4.82
CA LEU A 20 16.74 24.44 3.71
C LEU A 20 16.08 23.17 3.18
N ASP A 21 14.75 23.16 3.13
CA ASP A 21 14.04 22.20 2.28
C ASP A 21 14.19 22.62 0.81
N VAL A 22 15.04 21.90 0.10
CA VAL A 22 15.39 22.12 -1.31
C VAL A 22 14.22 21.90 -2.28
N ASN A 23 13.12 21.32 -1.80
CA ASN A 23 11.92 21.02 -2.59
C ASN A 23 10.78 22.01 -2.33
N ILE A 24 11.02 23.08 -1.57
CA ILE A 24 10.06 24.18 -1.40
C ILE A 24 9.68 24.75 -2.76
N LYS A 25 8.39 25.03 -2.91
CA LYS A 25 7.80 25.67 -4.09
C LYS A 25 7.56 27.14 -3.82
N ASN A 26 7.74 27.98 -4.84
CA ASN A 26 7.30 29.37 -4.80
C ASN A 26 5.78 29.49 -4.98
N ALA A 27 5.23 30.71 -4.94
CA ALA A 27 3.80 30.98 -5.15
C ALA A 27 3.25 30.52 -6.52
N SER A 28 4.13 30.16 -7.45
CA SER A 28 3.79 29.64 -8.78
C SER A 28 4.04 28.13 -8.90
N GLU A 29 4.17 27.41 -7.78
CA GLU A 29 4.36 25.96 -7.70
C GLU A 29 5.71 25.44 -8.28
N TYR A 30 6.69 26.33 -8.51
CA TYR A 30 8.00 25.95 -9.03
C TYR A 30 9.03 25.71 -7.93
N THR A 31 9.77 24.61 -8.03
CA THR A 31 10.96 24.37 -7.19
C THR A 31 12.19 25.06 -7.77
N ALA A 32 13.28 25.11 -7.01
CA ALA A 32 14.56 25.65 -7.47
C ALA A 32 15.04 25.01 -8.79
N LEU A 33 14.77 23.72 -9.00
CA LEU A 33 15.11 23.02 -10.24
C LEU A 33 14.22 23.44 -11.42
N ASP A 34 12.94 23.74 -11.21
CA ASP A 34 12.06 24.20 -12.28
C ASP A 34 12.40 25.64 -12.70
N ILE A 35 12.69 26.50 -11.73
CA ILE A 35 13.18 27.86 -11.99
C ILE A 35 14.48 27.80 -12.79
N LEU A 36 15.43 26.97 -12.38
CA LEU A 36 16.70 26.79 -13.09
C LEU A 36 16.50 26.25 -14.51
N ALA A 37 15.52 25.37 -14.72
CA ALA A 37 15.17 24.87 -16.04
C ALA A 37 14.60 25.98 -16.94
N GLN A 38 13.83 26.92 -16.37
CA GLN A 38 13.24 28.05 -17.10
C GLN A 38 14.31 29.07 -17.54
N ILE A 39 15.24 29.42 -16.65
CA ILE A 39 16.31 30.41 -16.91
C ILE A 39 17.60 29.76 -17.45
N ARG A 40 17.54 28.48 -17.87
CA ARG A 40 18.72 27.68 -18.22
C ARG A 40 19.60 28.33 -19.28
N LYS A 41 18.99 29.03 -20.24
CA LYS A 41 19.69 29.72 -21.34
C LYS A 41 20.40 31.00 -20.87
N ASP A 42 19.90 31.63 -19.81
CA ASP A 42 20.42 32.90 -19.30
C ASP A 42 21.50 32.69 -18.22
N VAL A 43 21.57 31.48 -17.65
CA VAL A 43 22.53 31.12 -16.59
C VAL A 43 23.69 30.30 -17.15
N LYS A 44 24.87 30.94 -17.21
CA LYS A 44 26.12 30.37 -17.77
C LYS A 44 26.60 29.07 -17.07
N ASN A 45 26.18 28.80 -15.83
CA ASN A 45 26.58 27.63 -15.04
C ASN A 45 25.40 26.73 -14.65
N SER A 46 24.32 26.77 -15.43
CA SER A 46 23.07 26.07 -15.08
C SER A 46 23.27 24.57 -14.84
N ASN A 47 24.12 23.91 -15.62
CA ASN A 47 24.42 22.48 -15.44
C ASN A 47 25.10 22.16 -14.10
N ASP A 48 26.06 22.98 -13.66
CA ASP A 48 26.79 22.77 -12.41
C ASP A 48 25.88 23.02 -11.19
N ILE A 49 25.02 24.03 -11.28
CA ILE A 49 24.00 24.34 -10.28
C ILE A 49 22.97 23.20 -10.20
N GLU A 50 22.49 22.71 -11.35
CA GLU A 50 21.53 21.60 -11.44
C GLU A 50 22.08 20.35 -10.76
N LYS A 51 23.36 20.04 -10.99
CA LYS A 51 24.05 18.91 -10.36
C LYS A 51 24.09 19.06 -8.85
N LYS A 52 24.53 20.22 -8.33
CA LYS A 52 24.59 20.48 -6.89
C LYS A 52 23.23 20.43 -6.20
N LEU A 53 22.19 20.97 -6.85
CA LEU A 53 20.83 20.89 -6.35
C LEU A 53 20.35 19.44 -6.27
N LYS A 54 20.60 18.62 -7.31
CA LYS A 54 20.26 17.19 -7.30
C LYS A 54 21.04 16.40 -6.25
N GLU A 55 22.32 16.70 -6.05
CA GLU A 55 23.16 16.11 -4.99
C GLU A 55 22.60 16.42 -3.60
N ALA A 56 22.02 17.60 -3.41
CA ALA A 56 21.32 17.98 -2.18
C ALA A 56 19.88 17.43 -2.08
N GLY A 57 19.42 16.62 -3.05
CA GLY A 57 18.08 16.01 -3.02
C GLY A 57 16.96 16.86 -3.62
N ALA A 58 17.29 17.93 -4.37
CA ALA A 58 16.29 18.71 -5.07
C ALA A 58 15.62 17.89 -6.18
N MET A 59 14.30 18.03 -6.28
CA MET A 59 13.43 17.41 -7.26
C MET A 59 12.69 18.49 -8.06
N ARG A 60 12.25 18.14 -9.26
CA ARG A 60 11.32 19.00 -10.00
C ARG A 60 9.98 19.04 -9.28
N GLY A 61 9.22 20.12 -9.37
CA GLY A 61 7.95 20.31 -8.65
C GLY A 61 6.95 19.19 -8.89
N LYS A 62 6.92 18.62 -10.09
CA LYS A 62 6.11 17.43 -10.40
C LYS A 62 6.57 16.19 -9.62
N ASP A 63 7.88 15.94 -9.56
CA ASP A 63 8.46 14.77 -8.91
C ASP A 63 8.37 14.91 -7.37
N ALA A 64 8.62 16.11 -6.85
CA ALA A 64 8.45 16.46 -5.44
C ALA A 64 6.99 16.25 -4.99
N GLY A 65 6.02 16.79 -5.75
CA GLY A 65 4.60 16.60 -5.48
C GLY A 65 4.16 15.15 -5.57
N GLN A 66 4.67 14.39 -6.55
CA GLN A 66 4.40 12.96 -6.65
C GLN A 66 4.96 12.19 -5.45
N SER A 67 6.17 12.51 -5.00
CA SER A 67 6.79 11.90 -3.82
C SER A 67 5.98 12.21 -2.56
N GLU A 68 5.60 13.47 -2.34
CA GLU A 68 4.78 13.87 -1.20
C GLU A 68 3.42 13.15 -1.18
N TRP A 69 2.76 13.07 -2.33
CA TRP A 69 1.48 12.35 -2.47
C TRP A 69 1.63 10.85 -2.17
N LEU A 70 2.72 10.22 -2.62
CA LEU A 70 3.01 8.82 -2.31
C LEU A 70 3.27 8.61 -0.82
N THR A 71 4.00 9.51 -0.16
CA THR A 71 4.24 9.47 1.29
C THR A 71 2.94 9.60 2.07
N LYS A 72 2.12 10.62 1.78
CA LYS A 72 0.80 10.82 2.40
C LYS A 72 -0.10 9.58 2.24
N LYS A 73 -0.09 8.96 1.06
CA LYS A 73 -0.81 7.71 0.82
C LYS A 73 -0.30 6.56 1.66
N LYS A 74 1.02 6.35 1.73
CA LYS A 74 1.64 5.31 2.56
C LYS A 74 1.28 5.50 4.03
N GLU A 75 1.36 6.71 4.55
CA GLU A 75 0.96 7.06 5.91
C GLU A 75 -0.52 6.73 6.15
N THR A 76 -1.40 7.13 5.23
CA THR A 76 -2.84 6.83 5.32
C THR A 76 -3.10 5.33 5.33
N ILE A 77 -2.47 4.54 4.45
CA ILE A 77 -2.66 3.08 4.41
C ILE A 77 -2.16 2.45 5.71
N MET A 78 -1.02 2.91 6.24
CA MET A 78 -0.47 2.41 7.50
C MET A 78 -1.38 2.74 8.70
N LEU A 79 -2.03 3.90 8.70
CA LEU A 79 -3.05 4.25 9.69
C LEU A 79 -4.26 3.32 9.60
N VAL A 80 -4.78 3.08 8.40
CA VAL A 80 -5.91 2.16 8.17
C VAL A 80 -5.55 0.72 8.57
N ALA A 81 -4.35 0.25 8.22
CA ALA A 81 -3.89 -1.08 8.60
C ALA A 81 -3.75 -1.21 10.12
N THR A 82 -3.23 -0.19 10.80
CA THR A 82 -3.17 -0.14 12.27
C THR A 82 -4.57 -0.22 12.87
N LEU A 83 -5.53 0.56 12.36
CA LEU A 83 -6.92 0.52 12.82
C LEU A 83 -7.54 -0.87 12.65
N ILE A 84 -7.35 -1.49 11.48
CA ILE A 84 -7.88 -2.84 11.23
C ILE A 84 -7.22 -3.86 12.15
N ALA A 85 -5.90 -3.79 12.36
CA ALA A 85 -5.22 -4.66 13.32
C ALA A 85 -5.79 -4.50 14.73
N THR A 86 -6.06 -3.28 15.17
CA THR A 86 -6.70 -3.02 16.46
C THR A 86 -8.09 -3.65 16.55
N ILE A 87 -8.94 -3.47 15.53
CA ILE A 87 -10.29 -4.04 15.50
C ILE A 87 -10.23 -5.58 15.49
N ALA A 88 -9.32 -6.18 14.72
CA ALA A 88 -9.14 -7.63 14.67
C ALA A 88 -8.66 -8.18 16.01
N PHE A 89 -7.69 -7.51 16.65
CA PHE A 89 -7.23 -7.87 17.99
C PHE A 89 -8.36 -7.80 19.01
N GLN A 90 -9.13 -6.70 18.99
CA GLN A 90 -10.28 -6.53 19.87
C GLN A 90 -11.33 -7.63 19.67
N ALA A 91 -11.65 -7.97 18.41
CA ALA A 91 -12.60 -9.03 18.08
C ALA A 91 -12.09 -10.41 18.53
N GLY A 92 -10.80 -10.70 18.36
CA GLY A 92 -10.20 -11.97 18.81
C GLY A 92 -10.18 -12.11 20.34
N MET A 93 -9.89 -11.02 21.04
CA MET A 93 -9.85 -11.00 22.52
C MET A 93 -11.23 -10.89 23.16
N ASN A 94 -12.24 -10.45 22.42
CA ASN A 94 -13.60 -10.27 22.91
C ASN A 94 -14.58 -10.88 21.90
N PRO A 95 -14.71 -12.22 21.87
CA PRO A 95 -15.64 -12.88 20.97
C PRO A 95 -17.08 -12.46 21.28
N PRO A 96 -17.98 -12.45 20.29
CA PRO A 96 -19.40 -12.22 20.49
C PRO A 96 -19.97 -13.13 21.58
N GLY A 97 -20.66 -12.54 22.56
CA GLY A 97 -21.18 -13.27 23.72
C GLY A 97 -20.21 -13.42 24.89
N GLY A 98 -18.93 -13.11 24.72
CA GLY A 98 -17.94 -13.10 25.79
C GLY A 98 -17.43 -14.49 26.21
N PHE A 99 -16.92 -14.57 27.43
CA PHE A 99 -16.37 -15.79 28.02
C PHE A 99 -17.16 -16.20 29.26
N TRP A 100 -17.24 -17.51 29.49
CA TRP A 100 -17.73 -18.04 30.75
C TRP A 100 -16.85 -17.58 31.92
N GLN A 101 -17.47 -17.13 33.01
CA GLN A 101 -16.78 -16.64 34.20
C GLN A 101 -16.64 -17.72 35.29
N ASP A 102 -17.36 -18.83 35.13
CA ASP A 102 -17.39 -19.97 36.04
C ASP A 102 -17.01 -21.27 35.33
N THR A 103 -16.76 -22.32 36.11
CA THR A 103 -16.55 -23.68 35.58
C THR A 103 -17.71 -24.55 36.01
N SER A 104 -18.32 -25.26 35.07
CA SER A 104 -19.44 -26.17 35.28
C SER A 104 -19.11 -27.53 34.67
N ASP A 105 -19.16 -28.58 35.49
CA ASP A 105 -18.99 -29.97 35.05
C ASP A 105 -20.33 -30.68 34.78
N LYS A 106 -21.44 -29.94 34.79
CA LYS A 106 -22.77 -30.51 34.53
C LYS A 106 -22.86 -30.98 33.08
N PRO A 107 -23.36 -32.20 32.79
CA PRO A 107 -23.42 -32.74 31.43
C PRO A 107 -24.19 -31.86 30.44
N SER A 108 -25.23 -31.16 30.91
CA SER A 108 -26.08 -30.29 30.09
C SER A 108 -25.46 -28.92 29.78
N ASN A 109 -24.49 -28.47 30.57
CA ASN A 109 -23.83 -27.17 30.40
C ASN A 109 -22.39 -27.28 30.91
N LYS A 110 -21.60 -28.08 30.19
CA LYS A 110 -20.19 -28.30 30.52
C LYS A 110 -19.36 -27.20 29.89
N HIS A 111 -18.70 -26.40 30.71
CA HIS A 111 -17.86 -25.29 30.28
C HIS A 111 -16.81 -24.95 31.34
N ARG A 112 -15.70 -24.35 30.92
CA ARG A 112 -14.64 -23.89 31.82
C ARG A 112 -14.58 -22.37 31.81
N ALA A 113 -14.14 -21.79 32.93
CA ALA A 113 -13.91 -20.35 33.00
C ALA A 113 -12.84 -19.96 31.95
N GLY A 114 -13.16 -18.97 31.13
CA GLY A 114 -12.35 -18.56 29.98
C GLY A 114 -12.71 -19.23 28.64
N ASP A 115 -13.60 -20.22 28.62
CA ASP A 115 -14.13 -20.74 27.35
C ASP A 115 -15.04 -19.69 26.70
N ALA A 116 -14.91 -19.50 25.39
CA ALA A 116 -15.75 -18.58 24.64
C ALA A 116 -17.20 -19.08 24.61
N ILE A 117 -18.16 -18.25 25.01
CA ILE A 117 -19.59 -18.59 24.97
C ILE A 117 -20.05 -18.87 23.52
N MET A 118 -19.39 -18.23 22.55
CA MET A 118 -19.59 -18.48 21.12
C MET A 118 -19.22 -19.91 20.71
N ASP A 119 -18.18 -20.50 21.29
CA ASP A 119 -17.74 -21.87 20.97
C ASP A 119 -18.79 -22.90 21.40
N TYR A 120 -19.36 -22.72 22.59
CA TYR A 120 -20.43 -23.58 23.10
C TYR A 120 -21.71 -23.49 22.25
N ASN A 121 -22.14 -22.28 21.89
CA ASN A 121 -23.40 -22.07 21.17
C ASN A 121 -23.29 -22.26 19.64
N TYR A 122 -22.14 -21.93 19.06
CA TYR A 122 -21.90 -21.92 17.60
C TYR A 122 -20.46 -22.39 17.28
N PRO A 123 -20.10 -23.65 17.56
CA PRO A 123 -18.71 -24.12 17.45
C PRO A 123 -18.14 -23.94 16.03
N HIS A 124 -18.95 -24.18 15.00
CA HIS A 124 -18.53 -23.97 13.61
C HIS A 124 -18.29 -22.49 13.27
N LEU A 125 -19.19 -21.59 13.69
CA LEU A 125 -19.05 -20.15 13.43
C LEU A 125 -17.89 -19.55 14.23
N TYR A 126 -17.67 -20.03 15.46
CA TYR A 126 -16.53 -19.64 16.29
C TYR A 126 -15.19 -19.92 15.60
N LEU A 127 -15.02 -21.12 15.03
CA LEU A 127 -13.80 -21.47 14.28
C LEU A 127 -13.58 -20.57 13.06
N TYR A 128 -14.63 -20.28 12.28
CA TYR A 128 -14.53 -19.36 11.15
C TYR A 128 -14.20 -17.94 11.60
N PHE A 129 -14.81 -17.47 12.68
CA PHE A 129 -14.57 -16.15 13.26
C PHE A 129 -13.12 -15.95 13.70
N ILE A 130 -12.58 -16.88 14.49
CA ILE A 130 -11.19 -16.78 14.97
C ILE A 130 -10.20 -16.87 13.82
N ARG A 131 -10.43 -17.75 12.84
CA ARG A 131 -9.59 -17.85 11.64
C ARG A 131 -9.61 -16.55 10.83
N ALA A 132 -10.79 -16.02 10.52
CA ALA A 132 -10.93 -14.79 9.76
C ALA A 132 -10.34 -13.57 10.51
N SER A 133 -10.57 -13.47 11.82
CA SER A 133 -10.00 -12.38 12.62
C SER A 133 -8.46 -12.44 12.65
N THR A 134 -7.90 -13.65 12.81
CA THR A 134 -6.45 -13.86 12.82
C THR A 134 -5.80 -13.54 11.48
N ILE A 135 -6.43 -13.95 10.36
CA ILE A 135 -5.97 -13.62 9.01
C ILE A 135 -5.97 -12.10 8.81
N GLY A 136 -7.05 -11.41 9.21
CA GLY A 136 -7.14 -9.95 9.14
C GLY A 136 -6.07 -9.24 9.97
N PHE A 137 -5.81 -9.74 11.18
CA PHE A 137 -4.77 -9.22 12.07
C PHE A 137 -3.36 -9.39 11.47
N VAL A 138 -2.99 -10.60 11.07
CA VAL A 138 -1.67 -10.93 10.53
C VAL A 138 -1.43 -10.22 9.19
N ALA A 139 -2.44 -10.15 8.33
CA ALA A 139 -2.35 -9.43 7.05
C ALA A 139 -2.18 -7.91 7.27
N SER A 140 -2.83 -7.34 8.28
CA SER A 140 -2.64 -5.93 8.66
C SER A 140 -1.24 -5.65 9.18
N LEU A 141 -0.71 -6.49 10.08
CA LEU A 141 0.67 -6.38 10.56
C LEU A 141 1.68 -6.53 9.41
N SER A 142 1.44 -7.48 8.51
CA SER A 142 2.26 -7.67 7.31
C SER A 142 2.26 -6.41 6.44
N THR A 143 1.11 -5.76 6.26
CA THR A 143 1.00 -4.50 5.52
C THR A 143 1.83 -3.39 6.19
N ILE A 144 1.72 -3.23 7.51
CA ILE A 144 2.49 -2.23 8.27
C ILE A 144 4.00 -2.47 8.12
N LEU A 145 4.45 -3.70 8.32
CA LEU A 145 5.86 -4.08 8.18
C LEU A 145 6.38 -3.76 6.76
N LEU A 146 5.64 -4.18 5.73
CA LEU A 146 6.00 -3.92 4.33
C LEU A 146 6.10 -2.43 4.02
N LEU A 147 5.22 -1.60 4.59
CA LEU A 147 5.26 -0.15 4.43
C LEU A 147 6.46 0.46 5.17
N ILE A 148 6.74 0.03 6.41
CA ILE A 148 7.86 0.54 7.22
C ILE A 148 9.21 0.22 6.58
N THR A 149 9.42 -1.01 6.09
CA THR A 149 10.71 -1.44 5.50
C THR A 149 11.14 -0.56 4.31
N GLY A 150 10.25 0.24 3.74
CA GLY A 150 10.60 1.19 2.68
C GLY A 150 11.13 0.48 1.44
N LEU A 151 10.80 -0.81 1.29
CA LEU A 151 11.21 -1.63 0.16
C LEU A 151 10.80 -0.89 -1.12
N PRO A 152 11.68 -0.85 -2.14
CA PRO A 152 11.44 -0.04 -3.30
C PRO A 152 10.18 -0.51 -4.01
N PHE A 153 9.08 0.24 -3.83
CA PHE A 153 7.79 0.11 -4.52
C PHE A 153 7.90 0.19 -6.06
N LYS A 154 9.12 0.31 -6.59
CA LYS A 154 9.45 0.30 -8.01
C LYS A 154 9.21 -1.07 -8.66
N LYS A 155 9.20 -2.18 -7.91
CA LYS A 155 8.89 -3.49 -8.49
C LYS A 155 7.38 -3.72 -8.51
N ARG A 156 6.79 -3.83 -9.70
CA ARG A 156 5.35 -4.13 -9.89
C ARG A 156 4.83 -5.28 -9.03
N ILE A 157 5.66 -6.31 -8.83
CA ILE A 157 5.32 -7.48 -7.99
C ILE A 157 5.08 -7.08 -6.54
N PHE A 158 5.92 -6.21 -5.98
CA PHE A 158 5.79 -5.78 -4.58
C PHE A 158 4.50 -4.97 -4.35
N MET A 159 4.18 -4.07 -5.28
CA MET A 159 2.92 -3.33 -5.26
C MET A 159 1.71 -4.26 -5.37
N TRP A 160 1.78 -5.27 -6.25
CA TRP A 160 0.72 -6.27 -6.40
C TRP A 160 0.53 -7.10 -5.12
N ILE A 161 1.61 -7.53 -4.48
CA ILE A 161 1.56 -8.23 -3.19
C ILE A 161 0.91 -7.36 -2.11
N LEU A 162 1.32 -6.10 -1.99
CA LEU A 162 0.73 -5.17 -1.01
C LEU A 162 -0.77 -5.02 -1.23
N VAL A 163 -1.19 -4.80 -2.47
CA VAL A 163 -2.60 -4.68 -2.84
C VAL A 163 -3.35 -5.97 -2.49
N ALA A 164 -2.80 -7.14 -2.83
CA ALA A 164 -3.41 -8.43 -2.50
C ALA A 164 -3.58 -8.65 -0.99
N ILE A 165 -2.60 -8.28 -0.17
CA ILE A 165 -2.69 -8.37 1.30
C ILE A 165 -3.78 -7.43 1.82
N ILE A 166 -3.86 -6.19 1.32
CA ILE A 166 -4.92 -5.25 1.72
C ILE A 166 -6.31 -5.80 1.38
N TRP A 167 -6.49 -6.36 0.17
CA TRP A 167 -7.74 -7.02 -0.23
C TRP A 167 -8.11 -8.19 0.68
N LEU A 168 -7.12 -9.02 0.99
CA LEU A 168 -7.28 -10.14 1.92
C LEU A 168 -7.73 -9.64 3.31
N THR A 169 -7.07 -8.61 3.84
CA THR A 169 -7.42 -7.99 5.13
C THR A 169 -8.87 -7.51 5.16
N ILE A 170 -9.29 -6.72 4.17
CA ILE A 170 -10.64 -6.14 4.11
C ILE A 170 -11.71 -7.25 4.04
N THR A 171 -11.46 -8.26 3.19
CA THR A 171 -12.39 -9.39 3.02
C THR A 171 -12.50 -10.20 4.32
N SER A 172 -11.36 -10.48 4.96
CA SER A 172 -11.31 -11.21 6.22
C SER A 172 -12.10 -10.50 7.31
N MET A 173 -11.93 -9.18 7.45
CA MET A 173 -12.67 -8.39 8.43
C MET A 173 -14.16 -8.29 8.15
N ALA A 174 -14.57 -8.21 6.88
CA ALA A 174 -15.97 -8.23 6.50
C ALA A 174 -16.65 -9.56 6.92
N VAL A 175 -15.95 -10.68 6.71
CA VAL A 175 -16.43 -12.00 7.16
C VAL A 175 -16.52 -12.08 8.69
N THR A 176 -15.48 -11.63 9.40
CA THR A 176 -15.49 -11.57 10.87
C THR A 176 -16.68 -10.77 11.39
N PHE A 177 -16.94 -9.60 10.81
CA PHE A 177 -18.06 -8.75 11.19
C PHE A 177 -19.42 -9.41 10.91
N ALA A 178 -19.58 -10.06 9.74
CA ALA A 178 -20.79 -10.78 9.38
C ALA A 178 -21.10 -11.91 10.39
N ILE A 179 -20.09 -12.70 10.76
CA ILE A 179 -20.25 -13.78 11.74
C ILE A 179 -20.64 -13.21 13.11
N SER A 180 -20.03 -12.09 13.54
CA SER A 180 -20.38 -11.44 14.80
C SER A 180 -21.85 -11.05 14.88
N ILE A 181 -22.40 -10.44 13.81
CA ILE A 181 -23.81 -10.04 13.80
C ILE A 181 -24.72 -11.27 13.90
N VAL A 182 -24.43 -12.34 13.15
CA VAL A 182 -25.24 -13.57 13.17
C VAL A 182 -25.30 -14.17 14.58
N VAL A 183 -24.19 -14.12 15.33
CA VAL A 183 -24.16 -14.64 16.72
C VAL A 183 -24.93 -13.76 17.70
N ILE A 184 -24.83 -12.43 17.58
CA ILE A 184 -25.48 -11.48 18.48
C ILE A 184 -27.01 -11.41 18.23
N THR A 185 -27.46 -11.68 17.01
CA THR A 185 -28.88 -11.60 16.62
C THR A 185 -29.73 -12.62 17.39
N PRO A 186 -30.93 -12.28 17.90
CA PRO A 186 -31.85 -13.21 18.57
C PRO A 186 -32.35 -14.33 17.64
N ARG A 187 -32.53 -15.55 18.16
CA ARG A 187 -32.85 -16.77 17.38
C ARG A 187 -34.05 -16.64 16.43
N VAL A 188 -35.06 -15.85 16.80
CA VAL A 188 -36.30 -15.68 16.03
C VAL A 188 -36.05 -15.00 14.67
N ASP A 189 -35.08 -14.08 14.60
CA ASP A 189 -34.82 -13.28 13.39
C ASP A 189 -33.55 -13.74 12.64
N ARG A 190 -32.89 -14.82 13.08
CA ARG A 190 -31.59 -15.23 12.54
C ARG A 190 -31.61 -15.72 11.12
N GLU A 191 -32.56 -16.56 10.76
CA GLU A 191 -32.63 -17.14 9.41
C GLU A 191 -32.73 -16.04 8.33
N PRO A 192 -33.68 -15.07 8.41
CA PRO A 192 -33.76 -14.02 7.40
C PRO A 192 -32.55 -13.06 7.43
N ILE A 193 -32.04 -12.73 8.62
CA ILE A 193 -30.89 -11.81 8.76
C ILE A 193 -29.59 -12.46 8.26
N SER A 194 -29.36 -13.73 8.59
CA SER A 194 -28.18 -14.50 8.14
C SER A 194 -28.14 -14.60 6.62
N HIS A 195 -29.27 -14.90 5.98
CA HIS A 195 -29.34 -14.94 4.52
C HIS A 195 -29.07 -13.55 3.90
N THR A 196 -29.65 -12.49 4.47
CA THR A 196 -29.45 -11.12 3.99
C THR A 196 -27.99 -10.68 4.10
N ILE A 197 -27.35 -10.95 5.23
CA ILE A 197 -25.93 -10.65 5.47
C ILE A 197 -25.05 -11.49 4.55
N GLY A 198 -25.35 -12.79 4.39
CA GLY A 198 -24.63 -13.67 3.49
C GLY A 198 -24.65 -13.16 2.05
N VAL A 199 -25.83 -12.79 1.54
CA VAL A 199 -25.97 -12.18 0.21
C VAL A 199 -25.18 -10.87 0.12
N ALA A 200 -25.25 -10.00 1.13
CA ALA A 200 -24.50 -8.75 1.15
C ALA A 200 -22.98 -8.97 1.10
N VAL A 201 -22.47 -9.94 1.87
CA VAL A 201 -21.05 -10.32 1.86
C VAL A 201 -20.64 -10.90 0.51
N ILE A 202 -21.47 -11.74 -0.11
CA ILE A 202 -21.19 -12.31 -1.44
C ILE A 202 -21.14 -11.22 -2.50
N VAL A 203 -22.10 -10.29 -2.50
CA VAL A 203 -22.12 -9.15 -3.42
C VAL A 203 -20.87 -8.28 -3.21
N TRP A 204 -20.51 -7.99 -1.97
CA TRP A 204 -19.30 -7.25 -1.63
C TRP A 204 -18.04 -7.98 -2.10
N CYS A 205 -17.89 -9.28 -1.81
CA CYS A 205 -16.76 -10.08 -2.25
C CYS A 205 -16.66 -10.14 -3.78
N SER A 206 -17.80 -10.19 -4.48
CA SER A 206 -17.85 -10.18 -5.94
C SER A 206 -17.38 -8.84 -6.50
N LEU A 207 -17.88 -7.71 -5.97
CA LEU A 207 -17.42 -6.36 -6.32
C LEU A 207 -15.90 -6.24 -6.12
N MET A 208 -15.43 -6.68 -4.97
CA MET A 208 -14.01 -6.61 -4.58
C MET A 208 -13.13 -7.52 -5.43
N GLY A 209 -13.61 -8.72 -5.78
CA GLY A 209 -12.96 -9.61 -6.72
C GLY A 209 -12.83 -8.99 -8.12
N ILE A 210 -13.89 -8.35 -8.63
CA ILE A 210 -13.86 -7.65 -9.92
C ILE A 210 -12.81 -6.53 -9.90
N LEU A 211 -12.78 -5.71 -8.85
CA LEU A 211 -11.80 -4.63 -8.72
C LEU A 211 -10.36 -5.16 -8.66
N PHE A 212 -10.14 -6.25 -7.91
CA PHE A 212 -8.83 -6.91 -7.84
C PHE A 212 -8.41 -7.48 -9.20
N LEU A 213 -9.33 -8.12 -9.94
CA LEU A 213 -9.08 -8.65 -11.29
C LEU A 213 -8.74 -7.53 -12.28
N VAL A 214 -9.48 -6.42 -12.27
CA VAL A 214 -9.21 -5.25 -13.13
C VAL A 214 -7.82 -4.67 -12.83
N HIS A 215 -7.48 -4.51 -11.55
CA HIS A 215 -6.17 -4.00 -11.16
C HIS A 215 -5.04 -4.96 -11.57
N THR A 216 -5.24 -6.26 -11.37
CA THR A 216 -4.29 -7.31 -11.78
C THR A 216 -4.13 -7.34 -13.30
N ALA A 217 -5.23 -7.25 -14.06
CA ALA A 217 -5.21 -7.20 -15.52
C ALA A 217 -4.47 -5.96 -16.05
N ARG A 218 -4.68 -4.79 -15.43
CA ARG A 218 -3.95 -3.57 -15.77
C ARG A 218 -2.44 -3.74 -15.55
N LEU A 219 -2.03 -4.26 -14.40
CA LEU A 219 -0.62 -4.51 -14.10
C LEU A 219 0.00 -5.54 -15.04
N LEU A 220 -0.77 -6.58 -15.41
CA LEU A 220 -0.34 -7.59 -16.37
C LEU A 220 -0.14 -7.00 -17.77
N LYS A 221 -1.08 -6.18 -18.24
CA LYS A 221 -0.98 -5.47 -19.52
C LYS A 221 0.30 -4.64 -19.58
N GLU A 222 0.54 -3.82 -18.55
CA GLU A 222 1.74 -2.99 -18.51
C GLU A 222 3.05 -3.83 -18.48
N ALA A 223 3.02 -5.00 -17.82
CA ALA A 223 4.17 -5.92 -17.79
C ALA A 223 4.43 -6.59 -19.15
N ILE A 224 3.37 -6.91 -19.89
CA ILE A 224 3.45 -7.44 -21.26
C ILE A 224 4.00 -6.37 -22.20
N ASP A 225 3.46 -5.16 -22.16
CA ASP A 225 3.89 -4.03 -23.01
C ASP A 225 5.38 -3.70 -22.78
N GLU A 226 5.83 -3.69 -21.53
CA GLU A 226 7.24 -3.46 -21.20
C GLU A 226 8.15 -4.57 -21.72
N LYS A 227 7.75 -5.85 -21.59
CA LYS A 227 8.50 -6.98 -22.17
C LYS A 227 8.55 -6.89 -23.69
N TRP A 228 7.45 -6.56 -24.35
CA TRP A 228 7.38 -6.43 -25.80
C TRP A 228 8.24 -5.29 -26.32
N SER A 229 8.21 -4.13 -25.67
CA SER A 229 9.06 -2.99 -26.00
C SER A 229 10.55 -3.33 -25.91
N ARG A 230 11.00 -4.00 -24.83
CA ARG A 230 12.39 -4.49 -24.72
C ARG A 230 12.77 -5.47 -25.83
N HIS A 231 11.86 -6.37 -26.18
CA HIS A 231 12.09 -7.33 -27.26
C HIS A 231 12.23 -6.64 -28.63
N LEU A 232 11.40 -5.63 -28.91
CA LEU A 232 11.52 -4.85 -30.14
C LEU A 232 12.82 -4.05 -30.21
N VAL A 233 13.24 -3.41 -29.11
CA VAL A 233 14.49 -2.65 -29.07
C VAL A 233 15.70 -3.56 -29.32
N THR A 234 15.76 -4.70 -28.67
CA THR A 234 16.85 -5.67 -28.88
C THR A 234 16.88 -6.21 -30.32
N LYS A 235 15.71 -6.47 -30.93
CA LYS A 235 15.61 -6.87 -32.34
C LYS A 235 16.11 -5.76 -33.28
N ARG A 236 15.76 -4.49 -33.02
CA ARG A 236 16.24 -3.34 -33.81
C ARG A 236 17.75 -3.14 -33.69
N ILE A 237 18.32 -3.24 -32.49
CA ILE A 237 19.78 -3.10 -32.26
C ILE A 237 20.54 -4.19 -33.02
N LYS A 238 20.10 -5.45 -32.94
CA LYS A 238 20.71 -6.55 -33.71
C LYS A 238 20.70 -6.28 -35.22
N LYS A 239 19.58 -5.77 -35.75
CA LYS A 239 19.44 -5.41 -37.18
C LYS A 239 20.38 -4.27 -37.59
N ILE A 240 20.56 -3.25 -36.76
CA ILE A 240 21.48 -2.13 -37.05
C ILE A 240 22.93 -2.63 -37.06
N ASN A 241 23.31 -3.45 -36.07
CA ASN A 241 24.66 -4.01 -35.99
C ASN A 241 24.99 -4.92 -37.17
N SER A 242 24.03 -5.71 -37.65
CA SER A 242 24.23 -6.56 -38.85
C SER A 242 24.38 -5.75 -40.14
N LEU A 243 23.71 -4.60 -40.25
CA LEU A 243 23.86 -3.71 -41.41
C LEU A 243 25.22 -3.00 -41.41
N LYS A 244 25.72 -2.60 -40.23
CA LYS A 244 27.03 -1.96 -40.10
C LYS A 244 28.19 -2.92 -40.38
N SER A 245 28.00 -4.23 -40.18
CA SER A 245 29.03 -5.25 -40.50
C SER A 245 29.11 -5.63 -41.98
N HIS A 246 28.20 -5.12 -42.83
CA HIS A 246 28.12 -5.44 -44.26
C HIS A 246 28.47 -4.25 -45.18
N GLN A 247 28.90 -3.10 -44.64
CA GLN A 247 29.47 -2.04 -45.47
C GLN A 247 30.96 -2.35 -45.73
N PRO A 248 31.38 -2.57 -46.99
CA PRO A 248 32.80 -2.68 -47.32
C PRO A 248 33.47 -1.31 -47.12
N ILE A 249 34.69 -1.35 -46.56
CA ILE A 249 35.60 -0.21 -46.36
C ILE A 249 36.07 0.31 -47.73
#